data_AF-A0A2I4AK52-F1
#
_entry.id   AF-A0A2I4AK52-F1
#
_cell.length_a   1.000
_cell.length_b   1.000
_cell.length_c   1.000
_cell.angle_alpha   90.00
_cell.angle_beta   90.00
_cell.angle_gamma   90.00
#
_symmetry.space_group_name_H-M   'P 1'
#
loop_
_entity.id
_entity.type
_entity.pdbx_description
1 polymer ?
#
loop_
_entity_poly.entity_id
_entity_poly.type
_entity_poly.pdbx_seq_one_letter_code
_entity_poly.pdbx_strand_id
1 'polypeptide(L)'
;MTEPGDFSVEPEVSPDPQLQFEDQATVSNEQQEQTQLRRSQRVKTLTEKGREMQEERIQGLQQRFNYNYEKWRTRAKSSKQPLSQLDTLSDDLLKDIIGDVTGLRADVTKVYEELRKLAPPDQVTRRRVDLCVEISNFIVKKATNQLDGKSVEEQDWPDAGSLFQTTNSKSEQDLLMGLPEMLELQASYDEVVQELRGLEVERETLLFQVDVLQDTLEGVEELLAEAQREAGKASLELEQERDARRKLESLVSSLLQEVERIKEEKNNKPPASVDATDDATRGEAMNHVASAVIKGADREEKDSSPCGNNSKEQEVSARGGPDEEGILTKLRRMVNQPLIPSLALDNPVPPSRFCPGKDRGPPPHRF
;
A
#
# COMPACT_ATOMS: atom_id res chain seq x y z
N MET A 1 45.08 -48.91 59.34
CA MET A 1 44.01 -49.84 59.74
C MET A 1 42.76 -49.02 59.97
N THR A 2 41.83 -49.17 59.02
CA THR A 2 40.37 -48.93 59.07
C THR A 2 39.83 -47.51 59.35
N GLU A 3 39.50 -46.87 58.23
CA GLU A 3 38.52 -45.80 57.92
C GLU A 3 37.02 -46.13 58.25
N PRO A 4 35.98 -45.38 57.78
CA PRO A 4 35.58 -43.97 58.04
C PRO A 4 34.02 -43.77 58.10
N GLY A 5 33.51 -42.52 58.07
CA GLY A 5 32.15 -42.24 57.55
C GLY A 5 31.43 -40.97 58.03
N ASP A 6 31.59 -39.88 57.29
CA ASP A 6 30.96 -38.55 57.37
C ASP A 6 29.68 -38.47 56.50
N PHE A 7 28.69 -37.64 56.85
CA PHE A 7 28.02 -36.70 55.93
C PHE A 7 27.05 -35.73 56.65
N SER A 8 27.20 -34.46 56.30
CA SER A 8 26.47 -33.25 56.73
C SER A 8 25.09 -33.07 56.08
N VAL A 9 24.28 -32.12 56.58
CA VAL A 9 23.78 -30.90 55.87
C VAL A 9 22.67 -30.19 56.70
N GLU A 10 22.83 -28.87 56.88
CA GLU A 10 21.91 -27.83 57.43
C GLU A 10 20.84 -27.38 56.38
N PRO A 11 20.00 -26.31 56.51
CA PRO A 11 19.36 -25.59 57.64
C PRO A 11 17.86 -25.19 57.36
N GLU A 12 17.34 -24.24 58.17
CA GLU A 12 16.35 -23.17 57.86
C GLU A 12 14.83 -23.28 58.22
N VAL A 13 14.47 -22.43 59.20
CA VAL A 13 13.42 -21.38 59.22
C VAL A 13 11.93 -21.74 59.13
N SER A 14 11.20 -21.34 60.17
CA SER A 14 9.77 -21.00 60.16
C SER A 14 9.54 -19.76 61.03
N PRO A 15 8.54 -18.93 60.68
CA PRO A 15 7.61 -18.52 61.72
C PRO A 15 6.12 -18.58 61.31
N ASP A 16 5.35 -19.02 62.30
CA ASP A 16 3.92 -18.90 62.63
C ASP A 16 2.88 -18.25 61.67
N PRO A 17 1.65 -18.82 61.62
CA PRO A 17 0.45 -18.13 61.16
C PRO A 17 -0.40 -17.61 62.33
N GLN A 18 -0.91 -16.38 62.22
CA GLN A 18 -2.09 -15.96 62.98
C GLN A 18 -3.26 -15.67 62.04
N LEU A 19 -4.34 -16.43 62.27
CA LEU A 19 -5.67 -16.26 61.71
C LEU A 19 -6.58 -15.58 62.75
N GLN A 20 -7.36 -14.64 62.23
CA GLN A 20 -8.73 -14.27 62.63
C GLN A 20 -8.91 -13.47 63.93
N PHE A 21 -9.65 -12.36 63.80
CA PHE A 21 -11.04 -12.29 64.28
C PHE A 21 -11.76 -11.06 63.67
N GLU A 22 -12.90 -11.34 63.03
CA GLU A 22 -14.18 -10.59 62.96
C GLU A 22 -14.28 -9.14 62.45
N ASP A 23 -15.46 -8.62 62.13
CA ASP A 23 -16.44 -8.94 61.07
C ASP A 23 -17.30 -7.66 60.92
N GLN A 24 -17.80 -7.42 59.70
CA GLN A 24 -19.08 -6.75 59.43
C GLN A 24 -19.26 -5.22 59.63
N ALA A 25 -18.95 -4.44 58.58
CA ALA A 25 -19.66 -3.19 58.23
C ALA A 25 -19.45 -2.77 56.76
N THR A 26 -19.68 -3.65 55.78
CA THR A 26 -19.50 -3.33 54.34
C THR A 26 -20.49 -4.08 53.46
N VAL A 27 -21.77 -3.67 53.48
CA VAL A 27 -22.79 -4.20 52.54
C VAL A 27 -23.53 -3.05 51.82
N SER A 28 -22.86 -1.94 51.54
CA SER A 28 -23.51 -0.83 50.82
C SER A 28 -22.63 -0.12 49.78
N ASN A 29 -21.43 -0.61 49.49
CA ASN A 29 -20.51 0.07 48.56
C ASN A 29 -20.21 -0.70 47.25
N GLU A 30 -20.62 -1.97 47.11
CA GLU A 30 -20.27 -2.80 45.95
C GLU A 30 -21.20 -2.58 44.73
N GLN A 31 -22.39 -2.01 44.91
CA GLN A 31 -23.34 -1.78 43.80
C GLN A 31 -23.11 -0.45 43.06
N GLN A 32 -22.37 0.51 43.64
CA GLN A 32 -22.01 1.76 42.96
C GLN A 32 -20.70 1.66 42.15
N GLU A 33 -19.80 0.73 42.46
CA GLU A 33 -18.58 0.50 41.67
C GLU A 33 -18.83 -0.33 40.40
N GLN A 34 -19.81 -1.23 40.40
CA GLN A 34 -20.12 -2.04 39.20
C GLN A 34 -20.80 -1.27 38.06
N THR A 35 -21.41 -0.11 38.34
CA THR A 35 -22.00 0.74 37.27
C THR A 35 -20.99 1.72 36.65
N GLN A 36 -19.81 1.94 37.27
CA GLN A 36 -18.73 2.75 36.68
C GLN A 36 -17.68 1.92 35.93
N LEU A 37 -17.60 0.60 36.16
CA LEU A 37 -16.66 -0.30 35.48
C LEU A 37 -17.06 -0.68 34.04
N ARG A 38 -18.18 -0.16 33.51
CA ARG A 38 -18.67 -0.42 32.14
C ARG A 38 -18.67 0.80 31.22
N ARG A 39 -17.79 1.79 31.44
CA ARG A 39 -17.50 2.82 30.43
C ARG A 39 -16.06 2.75 29.95
N SER A 40 -15.87 1.93 28.92
CA SER A 40 -14.76 1.92 27.97
C SER A 40 -13.35 2.04 28.56
N GLN A 41 -12.73 0.90 28.86
CA GLN A 41 -11.28 0.77 28.78
C GLN A 41 -10.88 0.77 27.29
N ARG A 42 -11.06 1.91 26.61
CA ARG A 42 -10.40 2.15 25.33
C ARG A 42 -8.95 2.43 25.70
N VAL A 43 -8.05 1.50 25.37
CA VAL A 43 -6.62 1.82 25.31
C VAL A 43 -6.53 3.07 24.42
N LYS A 44 -6.19 4.22 25.01
CA LYS A 44 -5.90 5.44 24.25
C LYS A 44 -4.63 5.16 23.48
N THR A 45 -4.76 4.50 22.34
CA THR A 45 -3.70 4.40 21.36
C THR A 45 -3.48 5.81 20.82
N LEU A 46 -2.21 6.19 20.75
CA LEU A 46 -1.81 7.49 20.27
C LEU A 46 -2.42 7.73 18.88
N THR A 47 -2.91 8.95 18.62
CA THR A 47 -3.43 9.31 17.29
C THR A 47 -2.35 9.05 16.24
N GLU A 48 -2.72 8.83 14.98
CA GLU A 48 -1.77 8.59 13.91
C GLU A 48 -0.66 9.64 13.85
N LYS A 49 -1.03 10.93 13.91
CA LYS A 49 -0.10 12.06 14.05
C LYS A 49 0.75 12.02 15.31
N GLY A 50 0.22 11.51 16.42
CA GLY A 50 1.01 11.35 17.64
C GLY A 50 2.02 10.20 17.51
N ARG A 51 1.67 9.10 16.84
CA ARG A 51 2.61 7.99 16.56
C ARG A 51 3.75 8.47 15.67
N GLU A 52 3.42 9.21 14.62
CA GLU A 52 4.41 9.82 13.72
C GLU A 52 5.38 10.74 14.49
N MET A 53 4.87 11.64 15.34
CA MET A 53 5.71 12.52 16.17
C MET A 53 6.60 11.73 17.16
N GLN A 54 6.09 10.64 17.72
CA GLN A 54 6.87 9.78 18.60
C GLN A 54 7.96 9.03 17.84
N GLU A 55 7.64 8.55 16.63
CA GLU A 55 8.57 7.87 15.73
C GLU A 55 9.69 8.80 15.27
N GLU A 56 9.37 10.03 14.86
CA GLU A 56 10.35 11.06 14.51
C GLU A 56 11.30 11.36 15.68
N ARG A 57 10.75 11.44 16.90
CA ARG A 57 11.55 11.62 18.11
C ARG A 57 12.49 10.43 18.39
N ILE A 58 12.01 9.21 18.20
CA ILE A 58 12.81 7.99 18.33
C ILE A 58 13.92 7.98 17.28
N GLN A 59 13.61 8.30 16.03
CA GLN A 59 14.57 8.35 14.92
C GLN A 59 15.65 9.41 15.18
N GLY A 60 15.27 10.60 15.64
CA GLY A 60 16.22 11.65 16.01
C GLY A 60 17.16 11.22 17.15
N LEU A 61 16.65 10.48 18.15
CA LEU A 61 17.49 9.91 19.21
C LEU A 61 18.41 8.79 18.70
N GLN A 62 17.94 7.93 17.79
CA GLN A 62 18.79 6.91 17.16
C GLN A 62 19.94 7.53 16.36
N GLN A 63 19.66 8.59 15.59
CA GLN A 63 20.71 9.32 14.87
C GLN A 63 21.73 9.94 15.82
N ARG A 64 21.27 10.58 16.90
CA ARG A 64 22.16 11.12 17.95
C ARG A 64 22.97 10.02 18.63
N PHE A 65 22.38 8.87 18.90
CA PHE A 65 23.07 7.72 19.49
C PHE A 65 24.22 7.27 18.58
N ASN A 66 23.94 7.06 17.29
CA ASN A 66 24.94 6.65 16.31
C ASN A 66 26.08 7.66 16.20
N TYR A 67 25.76 8.95 16.15
CA TYR A 67 26.77 10.01 16.12
C TYR A 67 27.67 9.99 17.35
N ASN A 68 27.10 9.93 18.57
CA ASN A 68 27.87 9.88 19.80
C ASN A 68 28.72 8.61 19.90
N TYR A 69 28.16 7.47 19.48
CA TYR A 69 28.86 6.19 19.50
C TYR A 69 30.07 6.20 18.55
N GLU A 70 29.94 6.69 17.32
CA GLU A 70 31.07 6.76 16.39
C GLU A 70 32.12 7.79 16.83
N LYS A 71 31.69 8.90 17.43
CA LYS A 71 32.60 9.89 18.04
C LYS A 71 33.41 9.27 19.17
N TRP A 72 32.73 8.56 20.09
CA TRP A 72 33.37 7.79 21.14
C TRP A 72 34.34 6.74 20.56
N ARG A 73 33.89 5.95 19.59
CA ARG A 73 34.67 4.87 18.97
C ARG A 73 35.97 5.39 18.36
N THR A 74 35.90 6.54 17.68
CA THR A 74 37.07 7.20 17.10
C THR A 74 38.06 7.60 18.19
N ARG A 75 37.60 8.22 19.28
CA ARG A 75 38.46 8.60 20.41
C ARG A 75 39.07 7.38 21.10
N ALA A 76 38.28 6.33 21.33
CA ALA A 76 38.74 5.08 21.93
C ALA A 76 39.85 4.44 21.08
N LYS A 77 39.68 4.38 19.75
CA LYS A 77 40.72 3.92 18.82
C LYS A 77 41.99 4.78 18.90
N SER A 78 41.86 6.10 18.87
CA SER A 78 43.01 7.01 18.96
C SER A 78 43.77 6.91 20.28
N SER A 79 43.10 6.54 21.38
CA SER A 79 43.75 6.35 22.69
C SER A 79 44.59 5.07 22.78
N LYS A 80 44.34 4.06 21.91
CA LYS A 80 45.07 2.79 21.94
C LYS A 80 46.56 2.97 21.65
N GLN A 81 46.91 3.75 20.64
CA GLN A 81 48.29 3.93 20.20
C GLN A 81 49.19 4.54 21.29
N PRO A 82 48.84 5.68 21.92
CA PRO A 82 49.66 6.22 23.01
C PRO A 82 49.72 5.26 24.20
N LEU A 83 48.60 4.64 24.60
CA LEU A 83 48.55 3.74 25.76
C LEU A 83 49.23 2.37 25.53
N SER A 84 49.59 2.04 24.29
CA SER A 84 50.33 0.82 23.96
C SER A 84 51.84 1.06 23.87
N GLN A 85 52.29 2.31 23.87
CA GLN A 85 53.71 2.61 23.91
C GLN A 85 54.22 2.42 25.34
N LEU A 86 55.42 1.85 25.45
CA LEU A 86 56.08 1.56 26.72
C LEU A 86 56.67 2.83 27.38
N ASP A 87 56.80 3.91 26.61
CA ASP A 87 57.31 5.19 27.08
C ASP A 87 56.28 5.90 27.97
N THR A 88 56.77 6.52 29.04
CA THR A 88 55.94 7.31 29.96
C THR A 88 55.31 8.50 29.21
N LEU A 89 54.00 8.44 28.99
CA LEU A 89 53.22 9.55 28.45
C LEU A 89 53.17 10.72 29.44
N SER A 90 52.98 11.94 28.92
CA SER A 90 52.72 13.11 29.76
C SER A 90 51.44 12.93 30.59
N ASP A 91 51.49 13.26 31.88
CA ASP A 91 50.35 13.23 32.80
C ASP A 91 49.14 14.02 32.27
N ASP A 92 49.38 15.14 31.59
CA ASP A 92 48.31 15.98 31.03
C ASP A 92 47.59 15.25 29.89
N LEU A 93 48.32 14.55 29.04
CA LEU A 93 47.75 13.76 27.95
C LEU A 93 46.96 12.56 28.48
N LEU A 94 47.43 11.91 29.55
CA LEU A 94 46.72 10.82 30.22
C LEU A 94 45.40 11.32 30.84
N LYS A 95 45.41 12.48 31.49
CA LYS A 95 44.19 13.12 32.03
C LYS A 95 43.20 13.48 30.91
N ASP A 96 43.68 14.01 29.77
CA ASP A 96 42.84 14.32 28.61
C ASP A 96 42.19 13.06 28.02
N ILE A 97 42.95 11.96 27.89
CA ILE A 97 42.41 10.67 27.43
C ILE A 97 41.30 10.18 28.39
N ILE A 98 41.55 10.22 29.71
CA ILE A 98 40.57 9.82 30.72
C ILE A 98 39.31 10.69 30.63
N GLY A 99 39.48 12.02 30.56
CA GLY A 99 38.40 12.99 30.48
C GLY A 99 37.54 12.78 29.23
N ASP A 100 38.16 12.70 28.06
CA ASP A 100 37.45 12.56 26.79
C ASP A 100 36.72 11.22 26.67
N VAL A 101 37.36 10.11 27.05
CA VAL A 101 36.73 8.78 26.98
C VAL A 101 35.58 8.67 27.97
N THR A 102 35.74 9.21 29.19
CA THR A 102 34.68 9.22 30.20
C THR A 102 33.51 10.11 29.79
N GLY A 103 33.80 11.30 29.26
CA GLY A 103 32.78 12.24 28.77
C GLY A 103 31.98 11.65 27.60
N LEU A 104 32.65 11.13 26.59
CA LEU A 104 31.99 10.53 25.43
C LEU A 104 31.19 9.27 25.78
N ARG A 105 31.69 8.43 26.71
CA ARG A 105 30.92 7.30 27.26
C ARG A 105 29.64 7.79 27.95
N ALA A 106 29.71 8.86 28.74
CA ALA A 106 28.55 9.43 29.41
C ALA A 106 27.52 9.95 28.41
N ASP A 107 27.96 10.60 27.33
CA ASP A 107 27.09 11.06 26.25
C ASP A 107 26.36 9.89 25.56
N VAL A 108 27.08 8.82 25.19
CA VAL A 108 26.50 7.60 24.60
C VAL A 108 25.46 6.99 25.55
N THR A 109 25.81 6.85 26.83
CA THR A 109 24.92 6.27 27.85
C THR A 109 23.68 7.13 28.06
N LYS A 110 23.82 8.45 28.09
CA LYS A 110 22.71 9.38 28.27
C LYS A 110 21.70 9.28 27.13
N VAL A 111 22.16 9.31 25.87
CA VAL A 111 21.27 9.21 24.71
C VAL A 111 20.57 7.85 24.67
N TYR A 112 21.28 6.78 25.02
CA TYR A 112 20.68 5.45 25.13
C TYR A 112 19.57 5.38 26.20
N GLU A 113 19.77 5.96 27.38
CA GLU A 113 18.74 6.01 28.42
C GLU A 113 17.55 6.89 28.04
N GLU A 114 17.76 7.95 27.25
CA GLU A 114 16.67 8.74 26.65
C GLU A 114 15.88 7.91 25.63
N LEU A 115 16.55 7.13 24.77
CA LEU A 115 15.91 6.25 23.79
C LEU A 115 15.05 5.18 24.47
N ARG A 116 15.58 4.57 25.53
CA ARG A 116 14.93 3.50 26.30
C ARG A 116 13.61 3.93 26.95
N LYS A 117 13.47 5.21 27.30
CA LYS A 117 12.23 5.78 27.85
C LYS A 117 11.10 5.86 26.83
N LEU A 118 11.42 5.88 25.53
CA LEU A 118 10.45 6.03 24.46
C LEU A 118 10.15 4.71 23.74
N ALA A 119 11.15 3.86 23.57
CA ALA A 119 11.04 2.58 22.88
C ALA A 119 12.08 1.58 23.38
N PRO A 120 11.77 0.26 23.34
CA PRO A 120 12.76 -0.78 23.65
C PRO A 120 13.90 -0.76 22.61
N PRO A 121 15.16 -0.52 23.00
CA PRO A 121 16.27 -0.50 22.05
C PRO A 121 16.55 -1.90 21.47
N ASP A 122 16.95 -1.93 20.20
CA ASP A 122 17.35 -3.16 19.51
C ASP A 122 18.60 -3.79 20.14
N GLN A 123 18.87 -5.04 19.78
CA GLN A 123 19.99 -5.78 20.36
C GLN A 123 21.35 -5.19 19.97
N VAL A 124 21.48 -4.61 18.78
CA VAL A 124 22.74 -4.02 18.30
C VAL A 124 23.08 -2.78 19.11
N THR A 125 22.11 -1.89 19.31
CA THR A 125 22.25 -0.68 20.15
C THR A 125 22.68 -1.04 21.58
N ARG A 126 22.05 -2.06 22.18
CA ARG A 126 22.43 -2.55 23.52
C ARG A 126 23.88 -3.01 23.58
N ARG A 127 24.29 -3.91 22.68
CA ARG A 127 25.67 -4.42 22.60
C ARG A 127 26.70 -3.31 22.40
N ARG A 128 26.36 -2.29 21.61
CA ARG A 128 27.22 -1.11 21.41
C ARG A 128 27.46 -0.35 22.71
N VAL A 129 26.43 -0.16 23.53
CA VAL A 129 26.58 0.49 24.85
C VAL A 129 27.41 -0.35 25.79
N ASP A 130 27.17 -1.66 25.85
CA ASP A 130 27.94 -2.58 26.70
C ASP A 130 29.44 -2.53 26.34
N LEU A 131 29.74 -2.61 25.04
CA LEU A 131 31.10 -2.48 24.51
C LEU A 131 31.70 -1.10 24.80
N CYS A 132 30.89 -0.04 24.67
CA CYS A 132 31.30 1.32 25.00
C CYS A 132 31.75 1.43 26.46
N VAL A 133 30.97 0.87 27.38
CA VAL A 133 31.27 0.88 28.81
C VAL A 133 32.52 0.06 29.11
N GLU A 134 32.60 -1.16 28.60
CA GLU A 134 33.73 -2.08 28.83
C GLU A 134 35.07 -1.47 28.39
N ILE A 135 35.14 -1.01 27.15
CA ILE A 135 36.38 -0.46 26.59
C ILE A 135 36.75 0.85 27.25
N SER A 136 35.77 1.70 27.56
CA SER A 136 36.04 2.95 28.27
C SER A 136 36.63 2.69 29.65
N ASN A 137 36.07 1.72 30.40
CA ASN A 137 36.61 1.31 31.69
C ASN A 137 38.04 0.78 31.55
N PHE A 138 38.32 -0.03 30.51
CA PHE A 138 39.66 -0.53 30.24
C PHE A 138 40.66 0.61 29.95
N ILE A 139 40.31 1.53 29.04
CA ILE A 139 41.15 2.67 28.69
C ILE A 139 41.44 3.54 29.92
N VAL A 140 40.41 3.87 30.68
CA VAL A 140 40.55 4.67 31.91
C VAL A 140 41.44 3.96 32.91
N LYS A 141 41.21 2.66 33.17
CA LYS A 141 42.04 1.86 34.08
C LYS A 141 43.51 1.83 33.64
N LYS A 142 43.77 1.65 32.35
CA LYS A 142 45.13 1.60 31.79
C LYS A 142 45.82 2.96 31.92
N ALA A 143 45.13 4.05 31.60
CA ALA A 143 45.65 5.41 31.74
C ALA A 143 45.90 5.79 33.22
N THR A 144 45.00 5.42 34.14
CA THR A 144 45.20 5.68 35.57
C THR A 144 46.35 4.87 36.15
N ASN A 145 46.57 3.63 35.69
CA ASN A 145 47.71 2.82 36.13
C ASN A 145 49.04 3.45 35.71
N GLN A 146 49.10 4.06 34.52
CA GLN A 146 50.28 4.80 34.08
C GLN A 146 50.51 6.07 34.91
N LEU A 147 49.45 6.83 35.23
CA LEU A 147 49.53 8.00 36.13
C LEU A 147 50.02 7.63 37.54
N ASP A 148 49.58 6.47 38.06
CA ASP A 148 49.94 5.98 39.39
C ASP A 148 51.34 5.34 39.45
N GLY A 149 52.04 5.22 38.32
CA GLY A 149 53.35 4.55 38.24
C GLY A 149 53.32 3.05 38.60
N LYS A 150 52.14 2.41 38.52
CA LYS A 150 51.98 0.97 38.82
C LYS A 150 52.55 0.15 37.65
N SER A 151 53.36 -0.88 37.95
CA SER A 151 53.93 -1.76 36.93
C SER A 151 52.82 -2.36 36.07
N VAL A 152 52.91 -2.14 34.77
CA VAL A 152 51.99 -2.66 33.76
C VAL A 152 52.14 -4.18 33.75
N GLU A 153 51.26 -4.90 34.45
CA GLU A 153 50.91 -6.24 33.99
C GLU A 153 50.48 -6.07 32.54
N GLU A 154 51.13 -6.80 31.63
CA GLU A 154 50.90 -6.75 30.18
C GLU A 154 49.46 -7.20 29.90
N GLN A 155 48.54 -6.25 30.09
CA GLN A 155 47.12 -6.49 29.94
C GLN A 155 46.80 -6.29 28.47
N ASP A 156 46.57 -7.42 27.79
CA ASP A 156 46.11 -7.46 26.43
C ASP A 156 44.84 -6.61 26.28
N TRP A 157 44.78 -5.89 25.15
CA TRP A 157 43.58 -5.14 24.82
C TRP A 157 42.40 -6.11 24.76
N PRO A 158 41.25 -5.77 25.37
CA PRO A 158 40.09 -6.66 25.34
C PRO A 158 39.74 -6.97 23.89
N ASP A 159 39.30 -8.21 23.65
CA ASP A 159 38.80 -8.66 22.35
C ASP A 159 37.48 -7.95 22.05
N ALA A 160 37.59 -6.68 21.69
CA ALA A 160 36.51 -5.79 21.34
C ALA A 160 36.01 -6.02 19.91
N GLY A 161 36.22 -7.23 19.37
CA GLY A 161 35.96 -7.58 17.98
C GLY A 161 36.57 -6.58 16.99
N SER A 162 35.81 -6.25 15.95
CA SER A 162 36.18 -5.31 14.87
C SER A 162 36.44 -3.85 15.36
N LEU A 163 36.39 -3.55 16.66
CA LEU A 163 36.62 -2.20 17.17
C LEU A 163 38.09 -1.77 17.11
N PHE A 164 39.05 -2.66 17.36
CA PHE A 164 40.49 -2.36 17.28
C PHE A 164 41.23 -3.05 16.13
N GLN A 165 40.52 -3.88 15.37
CA GLN A 165 41.00 -4.37 14.09
C GLN A 165 40.97 -3.19 13.11
N THR A 166 42.03 -2.40 13.13
CA THR A 166 42.38 -1.56 12.00
C THR A 166 42.78 -2.49 10.89
N THR A 167 41.94 -2.50 9.88
CA THR A 167 42.23 -3.01 8.56
C THR A 167 43.65 -2.60 8.11
N ASN A 168 44.59 -3.54 8.17
CA ASN A 168 45.46 -3.81 7.00
C ASN A 168 44.66 -4.58 5.91
N SER A 169 43.34 -4.60 6.01
CA SER A 169 42.34 -5.31 5.21
C SER A 169 42.15 -4.76 3.79
N LYS A 170 43.22 -4.35 3.12
CA LYS A 170 43.20 -4.52 1.66
C LYS A 170 43.67 -5.92 1.29
N SER A 171 44.67 -6.47 1.98
CA SER A 171 45.21 -7.79 1.63
C SER A 171 44.44 -8.96 2.21
N GLU A 172 43.94 -8.88 3.45
CA GLU A 172 43.18 -9.97 4.07
C GLU A 172 41.73 -10.02 3.60
N GLN A 173 41.13 -8.87 3.26
CA GLN A 173 39.78 -8.83 2.70
C GLN A 173 39.77 -9.34 1.26
N ASP A 174 40.81 -9.07 0.46
CA ASP A 174 41.00 -9.69 -0.87
C ASP A 174 41.30 -11.20 -0.76
N LEU A 175 42.05 -11.66 0.26
CA LEU A 175 42.29 -13.08 0.52
C LEU A 175 41.02 -13.81 0.98
N LEU A 176 40.21 -13.16 1.82
CA LEU A 176 38.94 -13.69 2.31
C LEU A 176 37.87 -13.68 1.20
N MET A 177 37.80 -12.60 0.41
CA MET A 177 36.94 -12.50 -0.80
C MET A 177 37.36 -13.45 -1.91
N GLY A 178 38.60 -13.95 -1.90
CA GLY A 178 39.08 -14.97 -2.83
C GLY A 178 38.78 -16.42 -2.40
N LEU A 179 38.23 -16.64 -1.20
CA LEU A 179 37.83 -17.98 -0.76
C LEU A 179 36.62 -18.47 -1.58
N PRO A 180 36.60 -19.75 -2.01
CA PRO A 180 35.51 -20.30 -2.83
C PRO A 180 34.11 -20.05 -2.24
N GLU A 181 33.96 -20.23 -0.92
CA GLU A 181 32.68 -20.01 -0.22
C GLU A 181 32.23 -18.54 -0.24
N MET A 182 33.17 -17.60 -0.23
CA MET A 182 32.85 -16.16 -0.29
C MET A 182 32.46 -15.73 -1.69
N LEU A 183 33.10 -16.30 -2.72
CA LEU A 183 32.75 -16.07 -4.12
C LEU A 183 31.36 -16.63 -4.44
N GLU A 184 31.04 -17.82 -3.92
CA GLU A 184 29.69 -18.40 -4.03
C GLU A 184 28.64 -17.54 -3.31
N LEU A 185 28.93 -17.10 -2.08
CA LEU A 185 28.03 -16.21 -1.33
C LEU A 185 27.82 -14.88 -2.05
N GLN A 186 28.89 -14.28 -2.58
CA GLN A 186 28.81 -13.03 -3.33
C GLN A 186 28.02 -13.21 -4.63
N ALA A 187 28.23 -14.31 -5.36
CA ALA A 187 27.44 -14.63 -6.54
C ALA A 187 25.95 -14.81 -6.20
N SER A 188 25.63 -15.50 -5.10
CA SER A 188 24.23 -15.66 -4.65
C SER A 188 23.59 -14.34 -4.23
N TYR A 189 24.36 -13.45 -3.59
CA TYR A 189 23.88 -12.11 -3.25
C TYR A 189 23.63 -11.28 -4.50
N ASP A 190 24.55 -11.29 -5.46
CA ASP A 190 24.41 -10.58 -6.73
C ASP A 190 23.21 -11.11 -7.54
N GLU A 191 22.96 -12.43 -7.51
CA GLU A 191 21.78 -13.06 -8.11
C GLU A 191 20.48 -12.57 -7.47
N VAL A 192 20.39 -12.58 -6.13
CA VAL A 192 19.21 -12.07 -5.41
C VAL A 192 19.01 -10.57 -5.66
N VAL A 193 20.08 -9.78 -5.74
CA VAL A 193 19.98 -8.35 -6.06
C VAL A 193 19.48 -8.12 -7.50
N GLN A 194 19.90 -8.94 -8.45
CA GLN A 194 19.40 -8.88 -9.83
C GLN A 194 17.94 -9.31 -9.91
N GLU A 195 17.56 -10.38 -9.21
CA GLU A 195 16.17 -10.83 -9.09
C GLU A 195 15.29 -9.73 -8.49
N LEU A 196 15.75 -9.08 -7.42
CA LEU A 196 15.00 -8.01 -6.76
C LEU A 196 14.78 -6.82 -7.70
N ARG A 197 15.77 -6.45 -8.52
CA ARG A 197 15.60 -5.44 -9.58
C ARG A 197 14.61 -5.90 -10.66
N GLY A 198 14.63 -7.18 -11.03
CA GLY A 198 13.67 -7.76 -11.98
C GLY A 198 12.23 -7.68 -11.46
N LEU A 199 12.02 -8.07 -10.20
CA LEU A 199 10.73 -7.98 -9.51
C LEU A 199 10.27 -6.53 -9.35
N GLU A 200 11.18 -5.58 -9.12
CA GLU A 200 10.86 -4.16 -9.06
C GLU A 200 10.31 -3.65 -10.41
N VAL A 201 10.92 -4.04 -11.54
CA VAL A 201 10.42 -3.70 -12.87
C VAL A 201 9.06 -4.36 -13.16
N GLU A 202 8.88 -5.62 -12.77
CA GLU A 202 7.60 -6.32 -12.94
C GLU A 202 6.50 -5.65 -12.11
N ARG A 203 6.80 -5.25 -10.87
CA ARG A 203 5.90 -4.48 -10.02
C ARG A 203 5.46 -3.17 -10.68
N GLU A 204 6.38 -2.39 -11.20
CA GLU A 204 6.06 -1.13 -11.90
C GLU A 204 5.22 -1.39 -13.17
N THR A 205 5.51 -2.47 -13.90
CA THR A 205 4.75 -2.87 -15.09
C THR A 205 3.31 -3.28 -14.74
N LEU A 206 3.11 -3.97 -13.62
CA LEU A 206 1.78 -4.33 -13.12
C LEU A 206 1.01 -3.11 -12.61
N LEU A 207 1.67 -2.16 -11.96
CA LEU A 207 1.04 -0.90 -11.54
C LEU A 207 0.52 -0.12 -12.75
N PHE A 208 1.34 0.03 -13.80
CA PHE A 208 0.90 0.66 -15.04
C PHE A 208 -0.30 -0.06 -15.69
N GLN A 209 -0.33 -1.40 -15.66
CA GLN A 209 -1.48 -2.17 -16.16
C GLN A 209 -2.74 -1.92 -15.34
N VAL A 210 -2.61 -1.84 -14.02
CA VAL A 210 -3.74 -1.52 -13.14
C VAL A 210 -4.28 -0.13 -13.44
N ASP A 211 -3.42 0.87 -13.65
CA ASP A 211 -3.84 2.23 -14.00
C ASP A 211 -4.62 2.26 -15.32
N VAL A 212 -4.10 1.62 -16.37
CA VAL A 212 -4.81 1.52 -17.66
C VAL A 212 -6.16 0.80 -17.51
N LEU A 213 -6.21 -0.27 -16.70
CA LEU A 213 -7.47 -0.97 -16.46
C LEU A 213 -8.47 -0.12 -15.68
N GLN A 214 -8.02 0.72 -14.74
CA GLN A 214 -8.89 1.65 -14.01
C GLN A 214 -9.46 2.71 -14.95
N ASP A 215 -8.63 3.34 -15.78
CA ASP A 215 -9.07 4.34 -16.77
C ASP A 215 -10.12 3.75 -17.73
N THR A 216 -9.89 2.51 -18.20
CA THR A 216 -10.85 1.84 -19.08
C THR A 216 -12.15 1.46 -18.37
N LEU A 217 -12.08 1.06 -17.09
CA LEU A 217 -13.27 0.75 -16.29
C LEU A 217 -14.12 2.01 -16.08
N GLU A 218 -13.49 3.12 -15.70
CA GLU A 218 -14.17 4.42 -15.53
C GLU A 218 -14.88 4.83 -16.83
N GLY A 219 -14.19 4.75 -17.98
CA GLY A 219 -14.82 5.04 -19.27
C GLY A 219 -16.01 4.14 -19.63
N VAL A 220 -15.96 2.85 -19.27
CA VAL A 220 -17.09 1.92 -19.46
C VAL A 220 -18.24 2.25 -18.51
N GLU A 221 -17.96 2.64 -17.28
CA GLU A 221 -18.98 3.07 -16.30
C GLU A 221 -19.72 4.33 -16.75
N GLU A 222 -19.00 5.31 -17.32
CA GLU A 222 -19.60 6.51 -17.92
C GLU A 222 -20.53 6.16 -19.09
N LEU A 223 -20.07 5.32 -20.02
CA LEU A 223 -20.87 4.87 -21.15
C LEU A 223 -22.12 4.09 -20.70
N LEU A 224 -22.00 3.27 -19.66
CA LEU A 224 -23.12 2.55 -19.08
C LEU A 224 -24.15 3.52 -18.47
N ALA A 225 -23.69 4.53 -17.74
CA ALA A 225 -24.55 5.55 -17.17
C ALA A 225 -25.29 6.35 -18.25
N GLU A 226 -24.61 6.70 -19.35
CA GLU A 226 -25.24 7.40 -20.48
C GLU A 226 -26.28 6.53 -21.18
N ALA A 227 -25.94 5.27 -21.48
CA ALA A 227 -26.88 4.33 -22.10
C ALA A 227 -28.12 4.10 -21.23
N GLN A 228 -27.97 4.03 -19.91
CA GLN A 228 -29.10 3.93 -18.98
C GLN A 228 -29.98 5.20 -18.99
N ARG A 229 -29.36 6.38 -19.04
CA ARG A 229 -30.06 7.67 -19.15
C ARG A 229 -30.88 7.75 -20.44
N GLU A 230 -30.27 7.40 -21.57
CA GLU A 230 -30.91 7.38 -22.89
C GLU A 230 -32.05 6.36 -22.95
N ALA A 231 -31.84 5.15 -22.43
CA ALA A 231 -32.88 4.13 -22.36
C ALA A 231 -34.07 4.60 -21.50
N GLY A 232 -33.80 5.27 -20.37
CA GLY A 232 -34.83 5.89 -19.54
C GLY A 232 -35.63 6.94 -20.31
N LYS A 233 -34.96 7.84 -21.03
CA LYS A 233 -35.60 8.86 -21.86
C LYS A 233 -36.48 8.24 -22.96
N ALA A 234 -35.93 7.28 -23.72
CA ALA A 234 -36.65 6.59 -24.78
C ALA A 234 -37.88 5.84 -24.25
N SER A 235 -37.80 5.24 -23.06
CA SER A 235 -38.93 4.56 -22.43
C SER A 235 -40.08 5.51 -22.08
N LEU A 236 -39.75 6.73 -21.63
CA LEU A 236 -40.74 7.75 -21.29
C LEU A 236 -41.42 8.30 -22.55
N GLU A 237 -40.66 8.57 -23.61
CA GLU A 237 -41.21 8.99 -24.91
C GLU A 237 -42.13 7.91 -25.51
N LEU A 238 -41.72 6.63 -25.43
CA LEU A 238 -42.53 5.51 -25.90
C LEU A 238 -43.87 5.38 -25.15
N GLU A 239 -43.88 5.62 -23.84
CA GLU A 239 -45.12 5.57 -23.05
C GLU A 239 -46.06 6.74 -23.39
N GLN A 240 -45.51 7.94 -23.61
CA GLN A 240 -46.28 9.09 -24.08
C GLN A 240 -46.91 8.82 -25.46
N GLU A 241 -46.16 8.19 -26.37
CA GLU A 241 -46.67 7.82 -27.70
C GLU A 241 -47.78 6.75 -27.58
N ARG A 242 -47.61 5.75 -26.70
CA ARG A 242 -48.67 4.76 -26.42
C ARG A 242 -49.93 5.41 -25.84
N ASP A 243 -49.79 6.39 -24.96
CA ASP A 243 -50.91 7.16 -24.42
C ASP A 243 -51.63 7.97 -25.50
N ALA A 244 -50.87 8.65 -26.35
CA ALA A 244 -51.44 9.38 -27.49
C ALA A 244 -52.17 8.43 -28.44
N ARG A 245 -51.57 7.27 -28.73
CA ARG A 245 -52.18 6.22 -29.56
C ARG A 245 -53.50 5.73 -28.98
N ARG A 246 -53.55 5.43 -27.67
CA ARG A 246 -54.78 5.01 -26.98
C ARG A 246 -55.89 6.07 -27.09
N LYS A 247 -55.55 7.36 -26.93
CA LYS A 247 -56.51 8.46 -27.08
C LYS A 247 -57.06 8.56 -28.50
N LEU A 248 -56.19 8.44 -29.50
CA LEU A 248 -56.60 8.46 -30.91
C LEU A 248 -57.44 7.24 -31.27
N GLU A 249 -57.08 6.04 -30.81
CA GLU A 249 -57.87 4.82 -31.00
C GLU A 249 -59.30 5.01 -30.45
N SER A 250 -59.43 5.56 -29.23
CA SER A 250 -60.73 5.87 -28.63
C SER A 250 -61.53 6.89 -29.44
N LEU A 251 -60.89 7.93 -29.98
CA LEU A 251 -61.55 8.94 -30.80
C LEU A 251 -62.03 8.34 -32.13
N VAL A 252 -61.22 7.50 -32.76
CA VAL A 252 -61.57 6.79 -34.01
C VAL A 252 -62.78 5.89 -33.79
N SER A 253 -62.81 5.12 -32.69
CA SER A 253 -63.99 4.30 -32.36
C SER A 253 -65.25 5.13 -32.17
N SER A 254 -65.15 6.27 -31.47
CA SER A 254 -66.28 7.19 -31.29
C SER A 254 -66.78 7.79 -32.62
N LEU A 255 -65.85 8.21 -33.49
CA LEU A 255 -66.21 8.78 -34.80
C LEU A 255 -66.81 7.73 -35.74
N LEU A 256 -66.29 6.49 -35.72
CA LEU A 256 -66.86 5.38 -36.50
C LEU A 256 -68.30 5.10 -36.09
N GLN A 257 -68.58 5.05 -34.78
CA GLN A 257 -69.93 4.85 -34.26
C GLN A 257 -70.87 5.99 -34.69
N GLU A 258 -70.39 7.24 -34.66
CA GLU A 258 -71.17 8.40 -35.09
C GLU A 258 -71.46 8.39 -36.61
N VAL A 259 -70.48 7.99 -37.42
CA VAL A 259 -70.67 7.81 -38.87
C VAL A 259 -71.70 6.73 -39.16
N GLU A 260 -71.66 5.61 -38.42
CA GLU A 260 -72.65 4.54 -38.53
C GLU A 260 -74.06 5.04 -38.16
N ARG A 261 -74.19 5.77 -37.05
CA ARG A 261 -75.45 6.43 -36.64
C ARG A 261 -76.00 7.37 -37.71
N ILE A 262 -75.15 8.23 -38.29
CA ILE A 262 -75.56 9.17 -39.37
C ILE A 262 -76.00 8.40 -40.62
N LYS A 263 -75.31 7.30 -40.95
CA LYS A 263 -75.66 6.45 -42.08
C LYS A 263 -77.02 5.77 -41.87
N GLU A 264 -77.30 5.27 -40.67
CA GLU A 264 -78.61 4.71 -40.29
C GLU A 264 -79.72 5.77 -40.35
N GLU A 265 -79.48 6.98 -39.82
CA GLU A 265 -80.43 8.10 -39.87
C GLU A 265 -80.78 8.50 -41.32
N LYS A 266 -79.79 8.52 -42.22
CA LYS A 266 -80.00 8.76 -43.66
C LYS A 266 -80.82 7.64 -44.33
N ASN A 267 -80.61 6.38 -43.94
CA ASN A 267 -81.38 5.25 -44.48
C ASN A 267 -82.81 5.15 -43.93
N ASN A 268 -83.09 5.72 -42.75
CA ASN A 268 -84.40 5.68 -42.10
C ASN A 268 -85.32 6.86 -42.47
N LYS A 269 -84.88 7.78 -43.35
CA LYS A 269 -85.73 8.83 -43.91
C LYS A 269 -86.41 8.31 -45.19
N PRO A 270 -87.75 8.37 -45.32
CA PRO A 270 -88.42 7.91 -46.53
C PRO A 270 -88.00 8.75 -47.75
N PRO A 271 -87.97 8.18 -48.97
CA PRO A 271 -87.71 8.96 -50.18
C PRO A 271 -88.83 9.99 -50.31
N ALA A 272 -88.51 11.25 -50.03
CA ALA A 272 -89.32 12.34 -50.55
C ALA A 272 -89.31 12.21 -52.08
N SER A 273 -90.52 12.22 -52.63
CA SER A 273 -90.87 12.04 -54.02
C SER A 273 -89.85 12.63 -55.01
N VAL A 274 -89.48 11.78 -55.96
CA VAL A 274 -89.02 12.16 -57.30
C VAL A 274 -90.08 13.08 -57.91
N ASP A 275 -89.76 14.34 -58.11
CA ASP A 275 -90.21 15.04 -59.31
C ASP A 275 -89.04 14.99 -60.30
N ALA A 276 -89.31 14.38 -61.45
CA ALA A 276 -88.41 14.29 -62.56
C ALA A 276 -88.43 15.62 -63.33
N THR A 277 -87.26 16.20 -63.54
CA THR A 277 -87.00 16.95 -64.77
C THR A 277 -85.59 16.61 -65.22
N ASP A 278 -85.54 15.94 -66.37
CA ASP A 278 -84.35 15.75 -67.19
C ASP A 278 -83.63 17.08 -67.43
N ASP A 279 -82.30 17.09 -67.36
CA ASP A 279 -81.51 17.39 -68.56
C ASP A 279 -80.07 16.89 -68.41
N ALA A 280 -79.53 16.46 -69.54
CA ALA A 280 -78.22 15.89 -69.74
C ALA A 280 -77.09 16.86 -69.40
N THR A 281 -75.92 16.35 -69.01
CA THR A 281 -74.66 16.52 -69.75
C THR A 281 -73.53 15.71 -69.10
N ARG A 282 -73.32 14.55 -69.72
CA ARG A 282 -72.07 13.81 -69.92
C ARG A 282 -70.79 14.66 -69.92
N GLY A 283 -69.75 14.18 -69.22
CA GLY A 283 -68.36 14.34 -69.69
C GLY A 283 -67.33 14.73 -68.62
N GLU A 284 -66.59 13.73 -68.16
CA GLU A 284 -65.29 13.87 -67.49
C GLU A 284 -64.31 14.76 -68.28
N ALA A 285 -63.53 15.59 -67.57
CA ALA A 285 -62.15 15.87 -67.97
C ALA A 285 -61.35 16.44 -66.80
N MET A 286 -60.25 15.74 -66.54
CA MET A 286 -59.13 16.07 -65.66
C MET A 286 -58.62 17.50 -65.83
N ASN A 287 -58.16 18.10 -64.73
CA ASN A 287 -57.08 19.08 -64.77
C ASN A 287 -56.15 18.86 -63.56
N HIS A 288 -54.98 18.31 -63.84
CA HIS A 288 -53.75 18.63 -63.12
C HIS A 288 -53.40 20.11 -63.40
N VAL A 289 -52.80 20.81 -62.43
CA VAL A 289 -51.52 21.54 -62.56
C VAL A 289 -51.23 22.41 -61.31
N ALA A 290 -50.09 22.07 -60.69
CA ALA A 290 -49.04 22.89 -60.09
C ALA A 290 -49.33 24.04 -59.09
N SER A 291 -48.77 23.86 -57.89
CA SER A 291 -47.57 24.56 -57.38
C SER A 291 -47.43 26.08 -57.59
N ALA A 292 -47.48 26.84 -56.48
CA ALA A 292 -46.62 27.99 -56.18
C ALA A 292 -46.75 28.33 -54.68
N VAL A 293 -45.72 28.08 -53.87
CA VAL A 293 -44.77 29.11 -53.39
C VAL A 293 -45.44 30.23 -52.60
N ILE A 294 -45.36 30.17 -51.27
CA ILE A 294 -45.07 31.36 -50.44
C ILE A 294 -43.95 30.99 -49.47
N LYS A 295 -42.99 31.91 -49.44
CA LYS A 295 -41.65 31.90 -48.87
C LYS A 295 -41.65 32.95 -47.75
N GLY A 296 -40.84 32.74 -46.72
CA GLY A 296 -40.50 33.74 -45.69
C GLY A 296 -41.35 33.60 -44.43
N ALA A 297 -40.82 33.15 -43.29
CA ALA A 297 -39.83 33.81 -42.44
C ALA A 297 -40.37 35.12 -41.87
N ASP A 298 -40.57 35.16 -40.54
CA ASP A 298 -40.05 36.25 -39.72
C ASP A 298 -39.75 35.81 -38.30
N ARG A 299 -38.56 36.23 -37.86
CA ARG A 299 -37.95 36.18 -36.54
C ARG A 299 -38.24 37.51 -35.84
N GLU A 300 -38.38 37.49 -34.52
CA GLU A 300 -37.96 38.60 -33.64
C GLU A 300 -37.03 37.98 -32.58
N GLU A 301 -35.73 38.29 -32.66
CA GLU A 301 -35.01 39.21 -31.75
C GLU A 301 -34.92 38.73 -30.29
N LYS A 302 -33.73 38.31 -29.85
CA LYS A 302 -32.88 39.11 -28.95
C LYS A 302 -31.54 38.45 -28.59
N ASP A 303 -30.49 39.24 -28.84
CA ASP A 303 -29.34 39.52 -27.97
C ASP A 303 -28.56 38.37 -27.32
N SER A 304 -27.33 38.12 -27.78
CA SER A 304 -26.11 38.70 -27.14
C SER A 304 -24.81 38.08 -27.66
N SER A 305 -23.86 38.99 -27.90
CA SER A 305 -22.43 38.86 -28.25
C SER A 305 -21.58 38.41 -27.02
N PRO A 306 -20.22 38.38 -27.02
CA PRO A 306 -19.22 38.53 -28.10
C PRO A 306 -17.97 37.60 -28.04
N CYS A 307 -17.08 37.77 -29.05
CA CYS A 307 -15.62 37.49 -29.11
C CYS A 307 -15.18 36.02 -29.29
N GLY A 308 -14.20 35.66 -30.14
CA GLY A 308 -13.24 36.40 -30.97
C GLY A 308 -12.41 35.41 -31.80
N ASN A 309 -11.82 35.87 -32.89
CA ASN A 309 -11.29 35.04 -33.97
C ASN A 309 -9.81 34.61 -33.80
N ASN A 310 -9.47 33.56 -34.57
CA ASN A 310 -8.25 33.32 -35.35
C ASN A 310 -7.35 32.17 -34.88
N SER A 311 -7.24 31.15 -35.73
CA SER A 311 -5.95 30.75 -36.34
C SER A 311 -6.13 29.85 -37.58
N LYS A 312 -5.77 30.41 -38.73
CA LYS A 312 -4.97 29.89 -39.85
C LYS A 312 -5.23 28.48 -40.41
N GLU A 313 -5.65 28.49 -41.67
CA GLU A 313 -4.97 27.90 -42.85
C GLU A 313 -4.14 26.62 -42.62
N GLN A 314 -4.57 25.50 -43.22
CA GLN A 314 -3.79 24.89 -44.31
C GLN A 314 -4.64 23.94 -45.17
N GLU A 315 -4.55 24.17 -46.47
CA GLU A 315 -5.11 23.47 -47.61
C GLU A 315 -4.34 22.17 -47.91
N VAL A 316 -5.01 21.01 -48.05
CA VAL A 316 -4.65 19.98 -49.04
C VAL A 316 -5.91 19.22 -49.49
N SER A 317 -6.09 19.25 -50.81
CA SER A 317 -7.05 18.55 -51.66
C SER A 317 -6.89 17.03 -51.66
N ALA A 318 -8.00 16.27 -51.58
CA ALA A 318 -8.20 15.02 -52.32
C ALA A 318 -9.66 14.54 -52.26
N ARG A 319 -10.40 14.85 -53.33
CA ARG A 319 -11.33 14.00 -54.09
C ARG A 319 -11.62 12.58 -53.53
N GLY A 320 -12.90 12.29 -53.31
CA GLY A 320 -13.44 10.91 -53.34
C GLY A 320 -14.41 10.60 -52.20
N GLY A 321 -15.72 10.69 -52.47
CA GLY A 321 -16.72 10.05 -51.62
C GLY A 321 -16.63 8.52 -51.69
N PRO A 322 -17.11 7.83 -50.66
CA PRO A 322 -18.07 6.76 -50.91
C PRO A 322 -19.18 6.70 -49.87
N ASP A 323 -20.41 6.64 -50.37
CA ASP A 323 -21.43 5.63 -50.13
C ASP A 323 -21.44 4.93 -48.76
N GLU A 324 -22.58 5.12 -48.10
CA GLU A 324 -23.01 4.51 -46.86
C GLU A 324 -23.19 2.98 -46.98
N GLU A 325 -22.11 2.20 -46.86
CA GLU A 325 -22.23 0.76 -46.58
C GLU A 325 -20.93 0.14 -46.00
N GLY A 326 -20.34 0.78 -44.98
CA GLY A 326 -19.00 0.37 -44.49
C GLY A 326 -18.77 0.33 -42.98
N ILE A 327 -19.75 0.70 -42.14
CA ILE A 327 -19.47 0.97 -40.72
C ILE A 327 -19.56 -0.30 -39.85
N LEU A 328 -20.25 -1.36 -40.28
CA LEU A 328 -20.45 -2.58 -39.48
C LEU A 328 -19.34 -3.65 -39.62
N THR A 329 -18.44 -3.55 -40.60
CA THR A 329 -17.40 -4.58 -40.82
C THR A 329 -16.03 -4.22 -40.25
N LYS A 330 -15.83 -3.01 -39.72
CA LYS A 330 -14.53 -2.56 -39.17
C LYS A 330 -14.30 -2.91 -37.69
N LEU A 331 -15.32 -3.41 -36.99
CA LEU A 331 -15.18 -3.84 -35.58
C LEU A 331 -14.72 -5.29 -35.38
N ARG A 332 -14.53 -6.07 -36.46
CA ARG A 332 -14.26 -7.52 -36.37
C ARG A 332 -12.82 -7.95 -36.67
N ARG A 333 -11.86 -7.02 -36.69
CA ARG A 333 -10.44 -7.34 -36.98
C ARG A 333 -9.43 -6.89 -35.90
N MET A 334 -9.89 -6.48 -34.73
CA MET A 334 -9.00 -6.13 -33.59
C MET A 334 -9.20 -7.01 -32.35
N VAL A 335 -9.85 -8.16 -32.50
CA VAL A 335 -9.94 -9.18 -31.45
C VAL A 335 -9.36 -10.46 -32.03
N ASN A 336 -8.03 -10.59 -32.00
CA ASN A 336 -7.25 -11.83 -31.96
C ASN A 336 -5.77 -11.52 -32.21
N GLN A 337 -5.10 -10.98 -31.20
CA GLN A 337 -3.66 -11.17 -31.03
C GLN A 337 -3.30 -10.96 -29.56
N PRO A 338 -3.10 -12.04 -28.78
CA PRO A 338 -2.25 -11.98 -27.61
C PRO A 338 -0.81 -12.12 -28.11
N LEU A 339 -0.08 -11.01 -28.22
CA LEU A 339 1.37 -11.05 -28.38
C LEU A 339 1.98 -11.30 -26.99
N ILE A 340 2.01 -12.57 -26.60
CA ILE A 340 2.80 -13.03 -25.45
C ILE A 340 4.16 -13.45 -26.01
N PRO A 341 5.30 -12.92 -25.55
CA PRO A 341 6.58 -13.56 -25.79
C PRO A 341 6.62 -14.84 -24.94
N SER A 342 6.48 -15.99 -25.60
CA SER A 342 6.74 -17.30 -24.99
C SER A 342 8.19 -17.38 -24.55
N LEU A 343 8.46 -17.24 -23.24
CA LEU A 343 9.69 -17.74 -22.62
C LEU A 343 9.42 -19.16 -22.12
N ALA A 344 9.71 -20.13 -22.98
CA ALA A 344 9.83 -21.51 -22.58
C ALA A 344 11.05 -21.65 -21.66
N LEU A 345 10.79 -21.84 -20.37
CA LEU A 345 11.79 -22.34 -19.43
C LEU A 345 11.87 -23.87 -19.64
N ASP A 346 12.82 -24.32 -20.45
CA ASP A 346 13.28 -25.71 -20.44
C ASP A 346 13.93 -25.98 -19.08
N ASN A 347 13.21 -26.67 -18.20
CA ASN A 347 13.73 -27.11 -16.92
C ASN A 347 14.01 -28.62 -17.00
N PRO A 348 15.28 -29.07 -17.06
CA PRO A 348 15.60 -30.48 -16.98
C PRO A 348 15.44 -30.97 -15.53
N VAL A 349 14.43 -31.82 -15.31
CA VAL A 349 14.24 -32.61 -14.09
C VAL A 349 15.45 -33.53 -13.86
N PRO A 350 16.14 -33.49 -12.70
CA PRO A 350 17.10 -34.53 -12.37
C PRO A 350 16.40 -35.77 -11.79
N PRO A 351 16.94 -36.98 -12.02
CA PRO A 351 16.25 -38.22 -11.69
C PRO A 351 16.24 -38.49 -10.19
N SER A 352 15.04 -38.79 -9.68
CA SER A 352 14.83 -39.35 -8.34
C SER A 352 15.63 -40.64 -8.18
N ARG A 353 16.58 -40.67 -7.24
CA ARG A 353 17.18 -41.91 -6.79
C ARG A 353 16.18 -42.69 -5.94
N PHE A 354 15.92 -43.91 -6.40
CA PHE A 354 15.45 -45.03 -5.61
C PHE A 354 16.24 -45.18 -4.30
N CYS A 355 15.54 -45.29 -3.17
CA CYS A 355 15.98 -46.06 -2.02
C CYS A 355 14.79 -46.88 -1.49
N PRO A 356 14.83 -48.22 -1.53
CA PRO A 356 13.93 -49.05 -0.76
C PRO A 356 14.56 -49.32 0.62
N GLY A 357 13.83 -49.00 1.68
CA GLY A 357 14.25 -49.26 3.05
C GLY A 357 13.04 -49.42 3.96
N LYS A 358 12.43 -50.60 3.90
CA LYS A 358 11.62 -51.13 5.00
C LYS A 358 12.55 -51.29 6.20
N ASP A 359 12.24 -50.64 7.32
CA ASP A 359 12.32 -51.31 8.62
C ASP A 359 11.42 -50.65 9.65
N ARG A 360 10.68 -51.53 10.36
CA ARG A 360 9.72 -51.21 11.42
C ARG A 360 10.48 -51.00 12.74
N GLY A 361 10.17 -49.93 13.45
CA GLY A 361 10.44 -49.78 14.89
C GLY A 361 9.14 -49.41 15.63
N PRO A 362 8.90 -49.94 16.85
CA PRO A 362 7.59 -49.89 17.52
C PRO A 362 7.34 -48.56 18.25
N PRO A 363 6.08 -48.26 18.63
CA PRO A 363 5.74 -47.00 19.29
C PRO A 363 6.08 -47.03 20.80
N PRO A 364 6.25 -45.86 21.44
CA PRO A 364 6.52 -45.81 22.86
C PRO A 364 5.24 -46.09 23.67
N HIS A 365 5.35 -47.01 24.61
CA HIS A 365 4.37 -47.19 25.67
C HIS A 365 4.38 -45.95 26.57
N ARG A 366 3.21 -45.34 26.73
CA ARG A 366 2.88 -44.54 27.91
C ARG A 366 2.85 -45.48 29.11
N PHE A 367 3.63 -45.18 30.14
CA PHE A 367 3.22 -45.10 31.54
C PHE A 367 4.15 -44.13 32.27
#